data_AF-A0A955VEA0-F1
#
_entry.id   AF-A0A955VEA0-F1
#
_cell.length_a   1.000
_cell.length_b   1.000
_cell.length_c   1.000
_cell.angle_alpha   90.00
_cell.angle_beta   90.00
_cell.angle_gamma   90.00
#
_symmetry.space_group_name_H-M   'P 1'
#
loop_
_entity.id
_entity.type
_entity.pdbx_description
1 polymer ?
#
loop_
_entity_poly.entity_id
_entity_poly.type
_entity_poly.pdbx_seq_one_letter_code
_entity_poly.pdbx_strand_id
1 'polypeptide(L)'
;MRTTLTIDDDVARLLKARQHRKQQDFKQTVNEILRLGLQADAEAKDPPFVVRTFDGGGFAPGVAPTKLNQLLDDLEIEDFLEKFGR
;
A
#
# COMPACT_ATOMS: atom_id res chain seq x y z
N MET A 1 13.29 17.99 -30.05
CA MET A 1 13.42 17.32 -31.36
C MET A 1 12.08 17.40 -32.10
N ARG A 2 12.08 17.45 -33.44
CA ARG A 2 10.86 17.35 -34.25
C ARG A 2 10.78 15.94 -34.80
N THR A 3 9.67 15.26 -34.53
CA THR A 3 9.42 13.87 -34.93
C THR A 3 8.06 13.80 -35.60
N THR A 4 7.93 12.96 -36.63
CA THR A 4 6.64 12.60 -37.23
C THR A 4 6.23 11.24 -36.67
N LEU A 5 5.02 11.15 -36.15
CA LEU A 5 4.46 9.92 -35.57
C LEU A 5 3.11 9.65 -36.22
N THR A 6 2.87 8.40 -36.60
CA THR A 6 1.54 7.91 -36.98
C THR A 6 0.80 7.49 -35.72
N ILE A 7 -0.44 7.94 -35.56
CA ILE A 7 -1.34 7.57 -34.46
C ILE A 7 -2.68 7.13 -35.02
N ASP A 8 -3.36 6.24 -34.31
CA ASP A 8 -4.69 5.76 -34.68
C ASP A 8 -5.75 6.86 -34.51
N ASP A 9 -6.85 6.75 -35.26
CA ASP A 9 -7.93 7.75 -35.30
C ASP A 9 -8.65 7.92 -33.95
N ASP A 10 -8.70 6.89 -33.13
CA ASP A 10 -9.22 6.96 -31.77
C ASP A 10 -8.28 7.73 -30.83
N VAL A 11 -6.97 7.46 -30.88
CA VAL A 11 -5.95 8.19 -30.12
C VAL A 11 -5.96 9.67 -30.50
N ALA A 12 -6.04 9.99 -31.79
CA ALA A 12 -6.12 11.36 -32.27
C ALA A 12 -7.36 12.10 -31.72
N ARG A 13 -8.52 11.44 -31.66
CA ARG A 13 -9.74 11.99 -31.06
C ARG A 13 -9.61 12.23 -29.56
N LEU A 14 -9.01 11.29 -28.82
CA LEU A 14 -8.77 11.42 -27.38
C LEU A 14 -7.83 12.58 -27.05
N LEU A 15 -6.76 12.73 -27.82
CA LEU A 15 -5.81 13.84 -27.67
C LEU A 15 -6.48 15.19 -27.90
N LYS A 16 -7.30 15.33 -28.96
CA LYS A 16 -8.08 16.56 -29.22
C LYS A 16 -9.07 16.85 -28.10
N ALA A 17 -9.80 15.84 -27.62
CA ALA A 17 -10.74 16.03 -26.51
C ALA A 17 -10.03 16.51 -25.23
N ARG A 18 -8.87 15.94 -24.91
CA ARG A 18 -8.06 16.37 -23.75
C ARG A 18 -7.52 17.78 -23.94
N GLN A 19 -7.04 18.11 -25.14
CA GLN A 19 -6.57 19.45 -25.48
C GLN A 19 -7.64 20.51 -25.19
N HIS A 20 -8.88 20.27 -25.64
CA HIS A 20 -10.00 21.18 -25.39
C HIS A 20 -10.34 21.29 -23.90
N ARG A 21 -10.36 20.16 -23.17
CA ARG A 21 -10.67 20.15 -21.73
C ARG A 21 -9.64 20.91 -20.90
N LYS A 22 -8.35 20.80 -21.24
CA LYS A 22 -7.25 21.45 -20.51
C LYS A 22 -6.87 22.83 -21.03
N GLN A 23 -7.46 23.28 -22.15
CA GLN A 23 -7.11 24.53 -22.83
C GLN A 23 -5.60 24.66 -23.12
N GLN A 24 -4.99 23.56 -23.54
CA GLN A 24 -3.56 23.48 -23.85
C GLN A 24 -3.33 23.41 -25.36
N ASP A 25 -2.10 23.62 -25.80
CA ASP A 25 -1.74 23.34 -27.19
C ASP A 25 -1.64 21.80 -27.42
N PHE A 26 -1.77 21.39 -28.68
CA PHE A 26 -1.74 19.97 -29.06
C PHE A 26 -0.39 19.31 -28.72
N LYS A 27 0.72 20.04 -28.90
CA LYS A 27 2.08 19.55 -28.63
C LYS A 27 2.28 19.28 -27.13
N GLN A 28 1.81 20.17 -26.27
CA GLN A 28 1.89 20.08 -24.83
C GLN A 28 1.06 18.88 -24.35
N THR A 29 -0.16 18.75 -24.87
CA THR A 29 -1.05 17.61 -24.58
C THR A 29 -0.38 16.28 -24.94
N VAL A 30 0.20 16.17 -26.14
CA VAL A 30 0.90 14.96 -26.60
C VAL A 30 2.11 14.64 -25.72
N ASN A 31 2.97 15.64 -25.47
CA ASN A 31 4.17 15.41 -24.66
C ASN A 31 3.83 15.06 -23.20
N GLU A 32 2.81 15.68 -22.61
CA GLU A 32 2.34 15.34 -21.25
C GLU A 32 1.90 13.88 -21.19
N ILE A 33 1.05 13.43 -22.12
CA ILE A 33 0.56 12.05 -22.16
C ILE A 33 1.70 11.05 -22.39
N LEU A 34 2.62 11.32 -23.33
CA LEU A 34 3.75 10.43 -23.57
C LEU A 34 4.65 10.29 -22.34
N ARG A 35 4.90 11.39 -21.62
CA ARG A 35 5.69 11.34 -20.37
C ARG A 35 4.98 10.54 -19.29
N LEU A 36 3.68 10.75 -19.11
CA LEU A 36 2.89 10.00 -18.13
C LEU A 36 2.87 8.51 -18.45
N GLY A 37 2.71 8.12 -19.72
CA GLY A 37 2.77 6.72 -20.13
C GLY A 37 4.13 6.08 -19.87
N LEU A 38 5.22 6.78 -20.21
CA LEU A 38 6.58 6.29 -19.97
C LEU A 38 6.94 6.23 -18.47
N GLN A 39 6.36 7.10 -17.64
CA GLN A 39 6.49 7.04 -16.19
C GLN A 39 5.69 5.89 -15.59
N ALA A 40 4.46 5.67 -16.05
CA ALA A 40 3.64 4.54 -15.59
C ALA A 40 4.31 3.19 -15.86
N ASP A 41 4.98 3.03 -17.01
CA ASP A 41 5.80 1.84 -17.31
C ASP A 41 7.01 1.70 -16.37
N ALA A 42 7.59 2.83 -15.92
CA ALA A 42 8.70 2.82 -14.98
C ALA A 42 8.24 2.51 -13.54
N GLU A 43 7.06 2.97 -13.13
CA GLU A 43 6.45 2.76 -11.81
C GLU A 43 5.77 1.40 -11.65
N ALA A 44 5.47 0.68 -12.74
CA ALA A 44 4.92 -0.68 -12.70
C ALA A 44 5.82 -1.73 -12.02
N LYS A 45 6.97 -1.31 -11.47
CA LYS A 45 7.89 -2.11 -10.63
C LYS A 45 7.80 -1.78 -9.14
N ASP A 46 6.71 -1.18 -8.67
CA ASP A 46 6.50 -1.12 -7.23
C ASP A 46 6.56 -2.55 -6.65
N PRO A 47 7.47 -2.81 -5.68
CA PRO A 47 7.57 -4.14 -5.10
C PRO A 47 6.22 -4.52 -4.50
N PRO A 48 5.84 -5.82 -4.54
CA PRO A 48 4.57 -6.24 -3.99
C PRO A 48 4.44 -5.75 -2.55
N PHE A 49 3.26 -5.23 -2.20
CA PHE A 49 2.99 -4.81 -0.84
C PHE A 49 3.12 -6.03 0.11
N VAL A 50 4.10 -5.98 1.01
CA VAL A 50 4.33 -7.04 2.02
C VAL A 50 3.79 -6.57 3.36
N VAL A 51 2.85 -7.34 3.91
CA VAL A 51 2.36 -7.14 5.29
C VAL A 51 3.46 -7.58 6.26
N ARG A 52 3.88 -6.67 7.14
CA ARG A 52 4.72 -7.03 8.29
C ARG A 52 3.84 -7.74 9.32
N THR A 53 3.99 -9.06 9.42
CA THR A 53 3.31 -9.85 10.46
C THR A 53 4.12 -9.80 11.75
N PHE A 54 3.41 -9.73 12.87
CA PHE A 54 3.97 -10.03 14.18
C PHE A 54 3.64 -11.49 14.48
N ASP A 55 4.66 -12.30 14.76
CA ASP A 55 4.53 -13.74 15.02
C ASP A 55 4.09 -14.06 16.46
N GLY A 56 3.99 -13.04 17.32
CA GLY A 56 3.51 -13.20 18.69
C GLY A 56 4.55 -13.72 19.68
N GLY A 57 5.80 -14.00 19.25
CA GLY A 57 6.89 -14.46 20.13
C GLY A 57 6.68 -15.78 20.89
N GLY A 58 5.53 -16.44 20.71
CA GLY A 58 5.11 -17.58 21.51
C GLY A 58 4.70 -17.21 22.94
N PHE A 59 4.14 -18.17 23.67
CA PHE A 59 3.82 -18.00 25.09
C PHE A 59 5.05 -18.31 25.95
N ALA A 60 5.12 -17.67 27.13
CA ALA A 60 6.17 -17.95 28.11
C ALA A 60 6.16 -19.44 28.54
N PRO A 61 7.31 -20.01 28.92
CA PRO A 61 7.37 -21.37 29.44
C PRO A 61 6.39 -21.59 30.59
N GLY A 62 5.63 -22.68 30.54
CA GLY A 62 4.59 -22.99 31.53
C GLY A 62 3.20 -22.41 31.20
N VAL A 63 3.10 -21.46 30.28
CA VAL A 63 1.81 -20.92 29.83
C VAL A 63 1.27 -21.74 28.66
N ALA A 64 0.20 -22.48 28.91
CA ALA A 64 -0.49 -23.23 27.87
C ALA A 64 -1.46 -22.32 27.09
N PRO A 65 -1.32 -22.20 25.75
CA PRO A 65 -2.18 -21.34 24.93
C PRO A 65 -3.67 -21.67 25.01
N THR A 66 -4.00 -22.92 25.33
CA THR A 66 -5.37 -23.43 25.41
C THR A 66 -5.97 -23.35 26.81
N LYS A 67 -5.21 -22.84 27.79
CA LYS A 67 -5.62 -22.77 29.21
C LYS A 67 -5.36 -21.39 29.80
N LEU A 68 -5.64 -20.33 29.04
CA LEU A 68 -5.40 -18.96 29.48
C LEU A 68 -6.24 -18.53 30.70
N ASN A 69 -7.36 -19.22 30.96
CA ASN A 69 -8.12 -19.02 32.18
C ASN A 69 -7.32 -19.37 33.44
N GLN A 70 -6.46 -20.40 33.38
CA GLN A 70 -5.62 -20.78 34.52
C GLN A 70 -4.53 -19.74 34.78
N LEU A 71 -3.94 -19.19 33.71
CA LEU A 71 -3.01 -18.08 33.82
C LEU A 71 -3.69 -16.86 34.48
N LEU A 72 -4.95 -16.59 34.14
CA LEU A 72 -5.69 -15.50 34.76
C LEU A 72 -5.88 -15.76 36.26
N ASP A 73 -6.29 -16.96 36.66
CA ASP A 73 -6.44 -17.35 38.07
C ASP A 73 -5.11 -17.17 38.85
N ASP A 74 -3.99 -17.60 38.26
CA ASP A 74 -2.66 -17.46 38.87
C ASP A 74 -2.26 -15.99 39.08
N LEU A 75 -2.50 -15.14 38.06
CA LEU A 75 -2.22 -13.70 38.14
C LEU A 75 -3.11 -12.99 39.18
N GLU A 76 -4.37 -13.40 39.32
CA GLU A 76 -5.27 -12.85 40.35
C GLU A 76 -4.80 -13.20 41.77
N ILE A 77 -4.28 -14.42 41.96
CA ILE A 77 -3.69 -14.84 43.23
C ILE A 77 -2.43 -14.01 43.53
N GLU A 78 -1.53 -13.84 42.56
CA GLU A 78 -0.32 -13.01 42.71
C GLU A 78 -0.67 -11.57 43.11
N ASP A 79 -1.59 -10.93 42.41
CA ASP A 79 -2.04 -9.55 42.70
C ASP A 79 -2.71 -9.44 44.08
N PHE A 80 -3.49 -10.45 44.49
CA PHE A 80 -4.07 -10.50 45.84
C PHE A 80 -2.99 -10.61 46.92
N LEU A 81 -1.99 -11.48 46.74
CA LEU A 81 -0.88 -11.63 47.67
C LEU A 81 -0.04 -10.35 47.76
N GLU A 82 0.21 -9.67 46.64
CA GLU A 82 0.91 -8.38 46.63
C GLU A 82 0.16 -7.29 47.40
N LYS A 83 -1.17 -7.24 47.28
CA LYS A 83 -2.00 -6.19 47.90
C LYS A 83 -2.30 -6.44 49.38
N PHE A 84 -2.47 -7.70 49.79
CA PHE A 84 -3.00 -8.05 51.11
C PHE A 84 -2.08 -8.94 51.95
N GLY A 85 -0.95 -9.40 51.42
CA GLY A 85 -0.01 -10.30 52.10
C GLY A 85 0.95 -9.63 53.10
N ARG A 86 0.57 -8.50 53.70
CA ARG A 86 1.39 -7.77 54.69
C ARG A 86 0.74 -7.70 56.06
#